data_AF-A0A0K0EFF2-F1
#
_entry.id   AF-A0A0K0EFF2-F1
#
_cell.length_a   1.000
_cell.length_b   1.000
_cell.length_c   1.000
_cell.angle_alpha   90.00
_cell.angle_beta   90.00
_cell.angle_gamma   90.00
#
_symmetry.space_group_name_H-M   'P 1'
#
loop_
_entity.id
_entity.type
_entity.pdbx_description
1 polymer ?
#
loop_
_entity_poly.entity_id
_entity_poly.type
_entity_poly.pdbx_seq_one_letter_code
_entity_poly.pdbx_strand_id
1 'polypeptide(L)'
;MGEKTFNYTSLFYTKCTIFSISDIRISQIGRSKQLSNEECCYEEVEKLEIDISLEDIEAPEQSMEAAGQEVSEFLNKTPNIVALHLRYLQRPFAGHLFQYFIKEIRNCNISVVKIYFNDQINCFYQDIPIVDSCKLFEGLKNLKLIQIVVIYGIFHSDIKDIIDAATCIGNITIEILQEYSFDAIKECLYKIRHINNISSKCLCRSKQSTLDIYHYIMEKKISLSIPRTKPNFFDFNEFFPSIPCIGNFVYIRKLHLKLTSYIELRKVTTFLKFMESLELLSLHIDVNTDSMLSQPTSLPQVIRKSWVKVCPELNQPTSHMFDSIVMKESRSYRYASFNFLKNLKTIQLTLDIYNLSIGHHVLQPFKMNPPIIQKHKKLYDFEISSFLMKAPNKVENLYLRGLPRMKCSSTFTLSRSFLNLKFLCLGEILDMDRDCLKHFQRLKILVSYYKNNLDLPEDIESFMSCFNYFSTTKELDMGEEAFPNYEKYLNQFSKVCTVNGSIKGKVFFNHPQDFINIKRYFPDIEEMAFGR
;
A
#
# COMPACT_ATOMS: atom_id res chain seq x y z
N MET A 1 -18.19 -12.95 28.79
CA MET A 1 -17.98 -13.44 27.41
C MET A 1 -16.64 -14.14 27.37
N GLY A 2 -16.51 -15.29 26.69
CA GLY A 2 -15.18 -15.87 26.45
C GLY A 2 -14.44 -15.04 25.42
N GLU A 3 -13.41 -14.30 25.83
CA GLU A 3 -12.54 -13.58 24.91
C GLU A 3 -11.78 -14.59 24.04
N LYS A 4 -11.92 -14.48 22.72
CA LYS A 4 -11.15 -15.29 21.77
C LYS A 4 -9.95 -14.50 21.30
N THR A 5 -8.81 -15.17 21.18
CA THR A 5 -7.61 -14.60 20.56
C THR A 5 -7.49 -15.14 19.14
N PHE A 6 -7.27 -14.26 18.18
CA PHE A 6 -7.04 -14.57 16.77
C PHE A 6 -5.65 -14.08 16.37
N ASN A 7 -4.79 -15.02 15.97
CA ASN A 7 -3.43 -14.73 15.51
C ASN A 7 -3.44 -14.44 14.01
N TYR A 8 -3.47 -13.16 13.64
CA TYR A 8 -3.42 -12.72 12.25
C TYR A 8 -2.00 -12.74 11.69
N THR A 9 -1.82 -13.51 10.62
CA THR A 9 -0.61 -13.49 9.78
C THR A 9 -1.04 -13.16 8.35
N SER A 10 -0.40 -12.17 7.74
CA SER A 10 -0.74 -11.73 6.37
C SER A 10 -0.12 -12.59 5.28
N LEU A 11 0.90 -13.38 5.61
CA LEU A 11 1.59 -14.25 4.67
C LEU A 11 2.10 -15.51 5.37
N PHE A 12 1.79 -16.68 4.79
CA PHE A 12 2.34 -17.96 5.21
C PHE A 12 3.47 -18.38 4.27
N TYR A 13 4.31 -19.29 4.75
CA TYR A 13 5.52 -19.69 4.03
C TYR A 13 5.61 -21.22 3.93
N THR A 14 6.10 -21.69 2.79
CA THR A 14 6.59 -23.06 2.61
C THR A 14 7.85 -23.02 1.76
N LYS A 15 8.68 -24.07 1.86
CA LYS A 15 9.88 -24.25 1.05
C LYS A 15 9.67 -25.42 0.10
N CYS A 16 9.93 -25.20 -1.19
CA CYS A 16 10.05 -26.25 -2.19
C CYS A 16 11.54 -26.45 -2.52
N THR A 17 12.09 -27.62 -2.19
CA THR A 17 13.49 -27.97 -2.48
C THR A 17 13.50 -29.08 -3.54
N ILE A 18 14.20 -28.83 -4.63
CA ILE A 18 14.24 -29.69 -5.82
C ILE A 18 15.63 -30.31 -5.88
N PHE A 19 15.78 -31.55 -5.41
CA PHE A 19 17.07 -32.26 -5.47
C PHE A 19 17.26 -33.01 -6.79
N SER A 20 16.15 -33.48 -7.37
CA SER A 20 16.08 -34.09 -8.71
C SER A 20 14.62 -34.17 -9.15
N ILE A 21 14.35 -34.63 -10.38
CA ILE A 21 13.01 -34.87 -10.92
C ILE A 21 12.15 -35.74 -9.98
N SER A 22 12.77 -36.69 -9.25
CA SER A 22 12.08 -37.62 -8.36
C SER A 22 12.20 -37.31 -6.86
N ASP A 23 13.01 -36.33 -6.47
CA ASP A 23 13.18 -35.92 -5.06
C ASP A 23 12.90 -34.41 -4.91
N ILE A 24 11.61 -34.10 -4.96
CA ILE A 24 11.06 -32.76 -4.68
C ILE A 24 10.42 -32.79 -3.30
N ARG A 25 10.84 -31.87 -2.42
CA ARG A 25 10.34 -31.79 -1.04
C ARG A 25 9.68 -30.45 -0.78
N ILE A 26 8.40 -30.49 -0.43
CA ILE A 26 7.63 -29.34 0.01
C ILE A 26 7.51 -29.39 1.54
N SER A 27 7.94 -28.34 2.23
CA SER A 27 7.82 -28.27 3.69
C SER A 27 6.38 -28.04 4.14
N GLN A 28 6.11 -28.24 5.43
CA GLN A 28 4.86 -27.79 6.03
C GLN A 28 4.71 -26.26 5.90
N ILE A 29 3.45 -25.78 5.90
CA ILE A 29 3.14 -24.36 5.90
C ILE A 29 3.39 -23.79 7.30
N GLY A 30 4.20 -22.73 7.39
CA GLY A 30 4.49 -22.00 8.62
C GLY A 30 4.08 -20.52 8.56
N ARG A 31 3.91 -19.91 9.74
CA ARG A 31 3.65 -18.45 9.89
C ARG A 31 4.90 -17.58 9.81
N SER A 32 6.08 -18.18 9.96
CA SER A 32 7.35 -17.47 9.92
C SER A 32 8.35 -18.23 9.05
N LYS A 33 9.31 -17.49 8.47
CA LYS A 33 10.45 -18.12 7.77
C LYS A 33 11.37 -18.87 8.74
N GLN A 34 11.35 -18.51 10.02
CA GLN A 34 12.08 -19.20 11.08
C GLN A 34 11.25 -20.38 11.55
N LEU A 35 11.23 -21.47 10.79
CA LEU A 35 10.65 -22.79 11.10
C LEU A 35 10.21 -22.97 12.57
N SER A 36 9.08 -22.40 12.95
CA SER A 36 8.38 -22.72 14.18
C SER A 36 7.33 -23.73 13.75
N ASN A 37 7.41 -24.95 14.31
CA ASN A 37 6.46 -26.04 14.07
C ASN A 37 5.09 -25.74 14.71
N GLU A 38 4.59 -24.51 14.61
CA GLU A 38 3.22 -24.21 14.97
C GLU A 38 2.31 -24.86 13.92
N GLU A 39 1.42 -25.76 14.36
CA GLU A 39 0.37 -26.29 13.50
C GLU A 39 -0.44 -25.13 12.92
N CYS A 40 -0.45 -25.04 11.59
CA CYS A 40 -1.26 -24.08 10.86
C CYS A 40 -2.54 -24.75 10.38
N CYS A 41 -3.70 -24.16 10.70
CA CYS A 41 -4.95 -24.60 10.06
C CYS A 41 -4.95 -24.16 8.59
N TYR A 42 -4.97 -25.11 7.66
CA TYR A 42 -5.05 -24.82 6.21
C TYR A 42 -6.30 -24.00 5.82
N GLU A 43 -7.33 -23.98 6.67
CA GLU A 43 -8.54 -23.18 6.46
C GLU A 43 -8.30 -21.66 6.55
N GLU A 44 -7.20 -21.24 7.19
CA GLU A 44 -6.88 -19.82 7.39
C GLU A 44 -5.90 -19.26 6.34
N VAL A 45 -5.31 -20.12 5.50
CA VAL A 45 -4.21 -19.76 4.59
C VAL A 45 -4.78 -19.22 3.28
N GLU A 46 -4.86 -17.89 3.18
CA GLU A 46 -5.30 -17.20 1.94
C GLU A 46 -4.12 -16.80 1.04
N LYS A 47 -2.95 -16.54 1.63
CA LYS A 47 -1.72 -16.13 0.93
C LYS A 47 -0.54 -17.01 1.31
N LEU A 48 0.15 -17.57 0.32
CA LEU A 48 1.28 -18.48 0.52
C LEU A 48 2.50 -18.02 -0.29
N GLU A 49 3.64 -17.88 0.37
CA GLU A 49 4.96 -17.75 -0.26
C GLU A 49 5.67 -19.10 -0.33
N ILE A 50 6.08 -19.49 -1.53
CA ILE A 50 6.88 -20.67 -1.80
C ILE A 50 8.30 -20.20 -2.10
N ASP A 51 9.22 -20.52 -1.17
CA ASP A 51 10.65 -20.36 -1.36
C ASP A 51 11.18 -21.57 -2.14
N ILE A 52 11.60 -21.37 -3.40
CA ILE A 52 12.03 -22.41 -4.34
C ILE A 52 13.56 -22.51 -4.34
N SER A 53 14.10 -23.70 -4.10
CA SER A 53 15.54 -24.02 -4.12
C SER A 53 15.80 -25.16 -5.10
N LEU A 54 16.71 -24.97 -6.06
CA LEU A 54 17.04 -25.95 -7.12
C LEU A 54 18.41 -26.60 -6.89
N GLU A 55 18.49 -27.68 -6.15
CA GLU A 55 19.77 -28.38 -5.93
C GLU A 55 20.17 -29.29 -7.11
N ASP A 56 19.27 -29.54 -8.06
CA ASP A 56 19.53 -30.35 -9.26
C ASP A 56 20.34 -29.58 -10.32
N ILE A 57 21.49 -30.13 -10.69
CA ILE A 57 22.42 -29.57 -11.68
C ILE A 57 22.28 -30.28 -13.04
N GLU A 58 21.76 -31.52 -13.07
CA GLU A 58 21.83 -32.39 -14.26
C GLU A 58 20.70 -32.13 -15.25
N ALA A 59 19.47 -31.94 -14.76
CA ALA A 59 18.26 -31.82 -15.57
C ALA A 59 17.34 -30.67 -15.08
N PRO A 60 17.83 -29.42 -15.02
CA PRO A 60 17.14 -28.34 -14.33
C PRO A 60 15.75 -28.04 -14.92
N GLU A 61 15.57 -28.15 -16.24
CA GLU A 61 14.27 -27.88 -16.88
C GLU A 61 13.21 -28.92 -16.48
N GLN A 62 13.51 -30.21 -16.63
CA GLN A 62 12.56 -31.28 -16.27
C GLN A 62 12.27 -31.30 -14.77
N SER A 63 13.27 -31.00 -13.93
CA SER A 63 13.10 -30.91 -12.49
C SER A 63 12.21 -29.74 -12.08
N MET A 64 12.29 -28.61 -12.78
CA MET A 64 11.39 -27.48 -12.56
C MET A 64 9.96 -27.78 -13.04
N GLU A 65 9.78 -28.51 -14.14
CA GLU A 65 8.45 -29.00 -14.58
C GLU A 65 7.82 -29.91 -13.52
N ALA A 66 8.56 -30.94 -13.08
CA ALA A 66 8.11 -31.86 -12.04
C ALA A 66 7.78 -31.12 -10.73
N ALA A 67 8.59 -30.13 -10.34
CA ALA A 67 8.33 -29.31 -9.17
C ALA A 67 7.07 -28.45 -9.30
N GLY A 68 6.77 -27.93 -10.49
CA GLY A 68 5.51 -27.22 -10.76
C GLY A 68 4.29 -28.13 -10.62
N GLN A 69 4.40 -29.39 -11.04
CA GLN A 69 3.35 -30.41 -10.88
C GLN A 69 3.13 -30.77 -9.41
N GLU A 70 4.19 -31.01 -8.65
CA GLU A 70 4.11 -31.26 -7.19
C GLU A 70 3.48 -30.09 -6.43
N VAL A 71 3.85 -28.86 -6.78
CA VAL A 71 3.23 -27.66 -6.21
C VAL A 71 1.76 -27.54 -6.63
N SER A 72 1.41 -27.90 -7.87
CA SER A 72 0.02 -27.96 -8.32
C SER A 72 -0.81 -28.92 -7.46
N GLU A 73 -0.32 -30.14 -7.23
CA GLU A 73 -0.99 -31.12 -6.38
C GLU A 73 -1.13 -30.64 -4.94
N PHE A 74 -0.07 -30.04 -4.40
CA PHE A 74 -0.07 -29.44 -3.07
C PHE A 74 -1.13 -28.33 -2.95
N LEU A 75 -1.18 -27.39 -3.90
CA LEU A 75 -2.16 -26.30 -3.91
C LEU A 75 -3.60 -26.81 -4.06
N ASN A 76 -3.81 -27.91 -4.79
CA ASN A 76 -5.13 -28.53 -4.93
C ASN A 76 -5.63 -29.19 -3.63
N LYS A 77 -4.72 -29.54 -2.71
CA LYS A 77 -5.06 -30.01 -1.35
C LYS A 77 -5.39 -28.86 -0.39
N THR A 78 -5.08 -27.61 -0.76
CA THR A 78 -5.27 -26.41 0.07
C THR A 78 -6.12 -25.37 -0.66
N PRO A 79 -7.45 -25.56 -0.77
CA PRO A 79 -8.29 -24.78 -1.67
C PRO A 79 -8.46 -23.31 -1.28
N ASN A 80 -8.15 -22.92 -0.04
CA ASN A 80 -8.32 -21.55 0.44
C ASN A 80 -7.24 -20.57 -0.03
N ILE A 81 -6.13 -21.09 -0.58
CA ILE A 81 -5.05 -20.26 -1.09
C ILE A 81 -5.54 -19.57 -2.36
N VAL A 82 -5.54 -18.24 -2.34
CA VAL A 82 -5.95 -17.40 -3.47
C VAL A 82 -4.80 -16.51 -3.98
N ALA A 83 -3.73 -16.34 -3.20
CA ALA A 83 -2.53 -15.62 -3.59
C ALA A 83 -1.28 -16.49 -3.42
N LEU A 84 -0.51 -16.62 -4.50
CA LEU A 84 0.72 -17.40 -4.56
C LEU A 84 1.92 -16.49 -4.78
N HIS A 85 2.86 -16.46 -3.85
CA HIS A 85 4.10 -15.73 -3.99
C HIS A 85 5.24 -16.71 -4.28
N LEU A 86 5.98 -16.50 -5.37
CA LEU A 86 7.02 -17.41 -5.85
C LEU A 86 8.38 -16.73 -5.72
N ARG A 87 9.21 -17.25 -4.82
CA ARG A 87 10.52 -16.69 -4.53
C ARG A 87 11.62 -17.71 -4.81
N TYR A 88 12.44 -17.41 -5.81
CA TYR A 88 13.61 -18.23 -6.14
C TYR A 88 14.78 -17.87 -5.21
N LEU A 89 15.23 -18.84 -4.41
CA LEU A 89 16.28 -18.63 -3.42
C LEU A 89 17.68 -18.67 -4.02
N GLN A 90 17.89 -19.46 -5.07
CA GLN A 90 19.22 -19.68 -5.60
C GLN A 90 19.67 -18.59 -6.57
N ARG A 91 20.97 -18.28 -6.47
CA ARG A 91 21.71 -17.37 -7.33
C ARG A 91 22.71 -18.17 -8.18
N PRO A 92 23.00 -17.76 -9.42
CA PRO A 92 22.23 -16.86 -10.30
C PRO A 92 21.20 -17.58 -11.21
N PHE A 93 20.90 -18.88 -11.01
CA PHE A 93 20.48 -19.73 -12.13
C PHE A 93 18.97 -19.96 -12.36
N ALA A 94 18.04 -19.63 -11.47
CA ALA A 94 16.67 -20.16 -11.62
C ALA A 94 15.65 -19.27 -12.38
N GLY A 95 15.96 -17.99 -12.63
CA GLY A 95 15.00 -17.04 -13.23
C GLY A 95 14.52 -17.46 -14.63
N HIS A 96 15.46 -17.85 -15.52
CA HIS A 96 15.12 -18.34 -16.86
C HIS A 96 14.34 -19.67 -16.84
N LEU A 97 14.42 -20.42 -15.73
CA LEU A 97 13.66 -21.66 -15.55
C LEU A 97 12.23 -21.43 -15.05
N PHE A 98 11.87 -20.19 -14.72
CA PHE A 98 10.54 -19.82 -14.21
C PHE A 98 9.41 -20.39 -15.06
N GLN A 99 9.54 -20.34 -16.39
CA GLN A 99 8.53 -20.83 -17.33
C GLN A 99 8.21 -22.31 -17.15
N TYR A 100 9.23 -23.14 -16.91
CA TYR A 100 9.09 -24.60 -16.79
C TYR A 100 8.32 -24.95 -15.52
N PHE A 101 8.47 -24.14 -14.47
CA PHE A 101 7.74 -24.29 -13.22
C PHE A 101 6.30 -23.77 -13.31
N ILE A 102 6.12 -22.51 -13.70
CA ILE A 102 4.81 -21.85 -13.59
C ILE A 102 3.76 -22.44 -14.53
N LYS A 103 4.16 -22.90 -15.72
CA LYS A 103 3.25 -23.48 -16.72
C LYS A 103 2.58 -24.77 -16.21
N GLU A 104 3.26 -25.48 -15.32
CA GLU A 104 2.79 -26.75 -14.76
C GLU A 104 1.86 -26.56 -13.55
N ILE A 105 1.80 -25.36 -12.97
CA ILE A 105 0.89 -25.07 -11.85
C ILE A 105 -0.55 -24.94 -12.36
N ARG A 106 -1.39 -25.92 -12.02
CA ARG A 106 -2.81 -25.97 -12.39
C ARG A 106 -3.71 -25.85 -11.17
N ASN A 107 -4.14 -24.63 -10.86
CA ASN A 107 -5.02 -24.36 -9.74
C ASN A 107 -5.99 -23.22 -10.05
N CYS A 108 -7.29 -23.48 -9.92
CA CYS A 108 -8.33 -22.49 -10.22
C CYS A 108 -8.62 -21.52 -9.07
N ASN A 109 -8.09 -21.72 -7.86
CA ASN A 109 -8.36 -20.82 -6.74
C ASN A 109 -7.38 -19.64 -6.71
N ILE A 110 -6.19 -19.81 -7.28
CA ILE A 110 -5.20 -18.73 -7.41
C ILE A 110 -5.74 -17.62 -8.31
N SER A 111 -5.81 -16.42 -7.74
CA SER A 111 -6.23 -15.18 -8.41
C SER A 111 -5.15 -14.10 -8.38
N VAL A 112 -4.11 -14.28 -7.56
CA VAL A 112 -2.96 -13.39 -7.45
C VAL A 112 -1.68 -14.21 -7.53
N VAL A 113 -0.74 -13.80 -8.38
CA VAL A 113 0.61 -14.36 -8.40
C VAL A 113 1.61 -13.24 -8.15
N LYS A 114 2.50 -13.41 -7.17
CA LYS A 114 3.64 -12.50 -6.92
C LYS A 114 4.93 -13.21 -7.30
N ILE A 115 5.76 -12.59 -8.14
CA ILE A 115 7.00 -13.19 -8.65
C ILE A 115 8.17 -12.34 -8.17
N TYR A 116 9.13 -12.96 -7.49
CA TYR A 116 10.38 -12.30 -7.11
C TYR A 116 11.49 -12.62 -8.12
N PHE A 117 11.96 -11.60 -8.84
CA PHE A 117 13.22 -11.68 -9.57
C PHE A 117 14.35 -11.20 -8.67
N ASN A 118 15.25 -12.11 -8.29
CA ASN A 118 16.39 -11.80 -7.45
C ASN A 118 17.61 -11.47 -8.33
N ASP A 119 17.66 -10.26 -8.88
CA ASP A 119 18.72 -9.88 -9.82
C ASP A 119 20.04 -9.55 -9.09
N GLN A 120 20.71 -10.55 -8.51
CA GLN A 120 22.12 -10.38 -8.23
C GLN A 120 22.94 -10.58 -9.50
N ILE A 121 23.47 -9.46 -9.99
CA ILE A 121 24.64 -9.34 -10.88
C ILE A 121 24.32 -9.54 -12.37
N ASN A 122 24.99 -8.74 -13.22
CA ASN A 122 24.98 -8.71 -14.69
C ASN A 122 25.25 -10.09 -15.35
N CYS A 123 24.39 -11.09 -15.16
CA CYS A 123 24.61 -12.42 -15.69
C CYS A 123 23.99 -12.52 -17.10
N PHE A 124 24.78 -12.07 -18.09
CA PHE A 124 24.99 -12.64 -19.44
C PHE A 124 23.85 -13.27 -20.29
N TYR A 125 22.58 -13.20 -19.92
CA TYR A 125 21.48 -13.75 -20.72
C TYR A 125 20.66 -12.61 -21.32
N GLN A 126 21.16 -12.01 -22.41
CA GLN A 126 20.36 -11.07 -23.21
C GLN A 126 19.47 -11.78 -24.25
N ASP A 127 19.63 -13.09 -24.46
CA ASP A 127 19.02 -13.77 -25.62
C ASP A 127 18.57 -15.22 -25.32
N ILE A 128 18.02 -15.51 -24.15
CA ILE A 128 17.24 -16.75 -23.99
C ILE A 128 15.78 -16.41 -24.31
N PRO A 129 15.28 -16.68 -25.52
CA PRO A 129 13.87 -16.51 -25.82
C PRO A 129 13.02 -17.46 -24.97
N ILE A 130 12.01 -16.92 -24.31
CA ILE A 130 10.98 -17.67 -23.59
C ILE A 130 10.05 -18.35 -24.61
N VAL A 131 9.69 -19.60 -24.33
CA VAL A 131 8.77 -20.39 -25.15
C VAL A 131 7.33 -19.97 -24.85
N ASP A 132 6.59 -19.59 -25.90
CA ASP A 132 5.15 -19.25 -25.96
C ASP A 132 4.58 -18.50 -24.75
N SER A 133 4.73 -17.16 -24.75
CA SER A 133 4.23 -16.28 -23.70
C SER A 133 2.73 -16.46 -23.41
N CYS A 134 1.89 -16.83 -24.39
CA CYS A 134 0.45 -16.94 -24.15
C CYS A 134 0.04 -18.11 -23.25
N LYS A 135 0.89 -19.13 -23.06
CA LYS A 135 0.56 -20.30 -22.22
C LYS A 135 1.11 -20.24 -20.81
N LEU A 136 1.92 -19.24 -20.50
CA LEU A 136 2.68 -19.14 -19.24
C LEU A 136 1.78 -19.27 -17.99
N PHE A 137 0.56 -18.76 -18.05
CA PHE A 137 -0.40 -18.78 -16.94
C PHE A 137 -1.69 -19.57 -17.22
N GLU A 138 -1.71 -20.44 -18.25
CA GLU A 138 -2.91 -21.17 -18.69
C GLU A 138 -3.52 -22.05 -17.58
N GLY A 139 -2.67 -22.57 -16.68
CA GLY A 139 -3.10 -23.37 -15.52
C GLY A 139 -3.84 -22.57 -14.43
N LEU A 140 -3.78 -21.24 -14.45
CA LEU A 140 -4.33 -20.34 -13.42
C LEU A 140 -5.57 -19.59 -13.93
N LYS A 141 -6.66 -20.32 -14.18
CA LYS A 141 -7.86 -19.81 -14.87
C LYS A 141 -8.52 -18.57 -14.23
N ASN A 142 -8.37 -18.38 -12.92
CA ASN A 142 -8.96 -17.25 -12.19
C ASN A 142 -7.96 -16.14 -11.86
N LEU A 143 -6.77 -16.15 -12.50
CA LEU A 143 -5.75 -15.12 -12.32
C LEU A 143 -6.28 -13.73 -12.70
N LYS A 144 -6.16 -12.78 -11.77
CA LYS A 144 -6.61 -11.39 -11.90
C LYS A 144 -5.51 -10.36 -11.65
N LEU A 145 -4.46 -10.75 -10.93
CA LEU A 145 -3.35 -9.86 -10.58
C LEU A 145 -2.00 -10.59 -10.69
N ILE A 146 -1.07 -9.99 -11.41
CA ILE A 146 0.35 -10.38 -11.42
C ILE A 146 1.15 -9.27 -10.74
N GLN A 147 1.81 -9.58 -9.63
CA GLN A 147 2.72 -8.70 -8.93
C GLN A 147 4.16 -9.08 -9.31
N ILE A 148 4.93 -8.16 -9.86
CA ILE A 148 6.33 -8.38 -10.23
C ILE A 148 7.19 -7.60 -9.27
N VAL A 149 8.02 -8.30 -8.48
CA VAL A 149 9.00 -7.66 -7.63
C VAL A 149 10.29 -7.43 -8.40
N VAL A 150 10.65 -6.17 -8.52
CA VAL A 150 11.84 -5.68 -9.22
C VAL A 150 12.82 -5.16 -8.16
N ILE A 151 14.00 -5.79 -8.05
CA ILE A 151 15.01 -5.41 -7.04
C ILE A 151 15.97 -4.33 -7.56
N TYR A 152 16.19 -4.28 -8.87
CA TYR A 152 16.97 -3.26 -9.55
C TYR A 152 16.12 -2.68 -10.67
N GLY A 153 16.12 -1.35 -10.80
CA GLY A 153 15.43 -0.67 -11.89
C GLY A 153 16.04 -1.01 -13.26
N ILE A 154 15.86 -2.24 -13.73
CA ILE A 154 16.27 -2.70 -15.05
C ILE A 154 15.06 -3.43 -15.63
N PHE A 155 14.65 -2.99 -16.81
CA PHE A 155 13.57 -3.65 -17.54
C PHE A 155 14.16 -4.82 -18.33
N HIS A 156 14.17 -6.00 -17.71
CA HIS A 156 14.68 -7.23 -18.30
C HIS A 156 13.71 -7.86 -19.31
N SER A 157 14.22 -8.71 -20.21
CA SER A 157 13.41 -9.52 -21.16
C SER A 157 12.36 -10.35 -20.42
N ASP A 158 12.71 -10.96 -19.29
CA ASP A 158 11.79 -11.80 -18.51
C ASP A 158 10.55 -11.02 -18.03
N ILE A 159 10.74 -9.76 -17.62
CA ILE A 159 9.64 -8.88 -17.23
C ILE A 159 8.76 -8.57 -18.46
N LYS A 160 9.39 -8.29 -19.60
CA LYS A 160 8.69 -8.01 -20.86
C LYS A 160 7.84 -9.21 -21.28
N ASP A 161 8.38 -10.41 -21.16
CA ASP A 161 7.72 -11.66 -21.56
C ASP A 161 6.56 -11.99 -20.63
N ILE A 162 6.67 -11.73 -19.32
CA ILE A 162 5.52 -11.82 -18.40
C ILE A 162 4.43 -10.81 -18.76
N ILE A 163 4.80 -9.58 -19.11
CA ILE A 163 3.83 -8.56 -19.54
C ILE A 163 3.17 -8.99 -20.86
N ASP A 164 3.93 -9.54 -21.80
CA ASP A 164 3.41 -10.04 -23.07
C ASP A 164 2.49 -11.24 -22.85
N ALA A 165 2.86 -12.17 -21.96
CA ALA A 165 2.01 -13.30 -21.55
C ALA A 165 0.67 -12.84 -20.95
N ALA A 166 0.72 -11.80 -20.12
CA ALA A 166 -0.47 -11.24 -19.50
C ALA A 166 -1.46 -10.67 -20.54
N THR A 167 -1.02 -10.26 -21.74
CA THR A 167 -1.94 -9.79 -22.79
C THR A 167 -2.98 -10.83 -23.20
N CYS A 168 -2.69 -12.12 -23.02
CA CYS A 168 -3.59 -13.22 -23.37
C CYS A 168 -4.64 -13.49 -22.26
N ILE A 169 -4.59 -12.77 -21.12
CA ILE A 169 -5.48 -12.94 -19.97
C ILE A 169 -6.46 -11.76 -19.88
N GLY A 170 -7.76 -12.05 -20.05
CA GLY A 170 -8.80 -11.04 -19.97
C GLY A 170 -8.87 -10.35 -18.59
N ASN A 171 -8.94 -9.02 -18.58
CA ASN A 171 -9.07 -8.18 -17.37
C ASN A 171 -7.92 -8.32 -16.34
N ILE A 172 -6.75 -8.82 -16.75
CA ILE A 172 -5.57 -8.90 -15.89
C ILE A 172 -5.10 -7.52 -15.45
N THR A 173 -4.61 -7.42 -14.22
CA THR A 173 -3.88 -6.26 -13.69
C THR A 173 -2.44 -6.65 -13.41
N ILE A 174 -1.50 -5.78 -13.78
CA ILE A 174 -0.09 -5.91 -13.41
C ILE A 174 0.24 -4.88 -12.34
N GLU A 175 0.99 -5.30 -11.34
CA GLU A 175 1.51 -4.47 -10.27
C GLU A 175 3.02 -4.61 -10.19
N ILE A 176 3.74 -3.48 -10.20
CA ILE A 176 5.20 -3.48 -10.06
C ILE A 176 5.57 -3.07 -8.65
N LEU A 177 6.19 -3.99 -7.93
CA LEU A 177 6.69 -3.81 -6.56
C LEU A 177 8.20 -3.60 -6.63
N GLN A 178 8.68 -2.48 -6.09
CA GLN A 178 10.12 -2.26 -5.99
C GLN A 178 10.59 -2.54 -4.58
N GLU A 179 11.56 -3.43 -4.44
CA GLU A 179 12.18 -3.78 -3.16
C GLU A 179 13.69 -3.53 -3.26
N TYR A 180 14.28 -2.82 -2.30
CA TYR A 180 15.74 -2.86 -2.12
C TYR A 180 16.11 -3.89 -1.06
N SER A 181 17.11 -4.72 -1.34
CA SER A 181 17.87 -5.35 -0.25
C SER A 181 18.96 -4.40 0.24
N PHE A 182 19.19 -4.37 1.55
CA PHE A 182 20.28 -3.58 2.14
C PHE A 182 21.64 -4.01 1.55
N ASP A 183 21.78 -5.29 1.24
CA ASP A 183 22.95 -5.87 0.57
C ASP A 183 23.14 -5.30 -0.85
N ALA A 184 22.05 -5.13 -1.62
CA ALA A 184 22.09 -4.50 -2.95
C ALA A 184 22.55 -3.04 -2.89
N ILE A 185 22.08 -2.28 -1.90
CA ILE A 185 22.54 -0.91 -1.67
C ILE A 185 24.02 -0.91 -1.30
N LYS A 186 24.45 -1.81 -0.40
CA LYS A 186 25.86 -1.93 0.02
C LYS A 186 26.77 -2.29 -1.16
N GLU A 187 26.37 -3.21 -2.03
CA GLU A 187 27.11 -3.55 -3.25
C GLU A 187 27.15 -2.38 -4.25
N CYS A 188 26.05 -1.67 -4.49
CA CYS A 188 26.07 -0.48 -5.35
C CYS A 188 27.01 0.60 -4.77
N LEU A 189 26.92 0.88 -3.46
CA LEU A 189 27.81 1.83 -2.78
C LEU A 189 29.28 1.39 -2.82
N TYR A 190 29.55 0.09 -2.71
CA TYR A 190 30.89 -0.47 -2.86
C TYR A 190 31.41 -0.29 -4.29
N LYS A 191 30.61 -0.62 -5.32
CA LYS A 191 30.97 -0.39 -6.73
C LYS A 191 31.22 1.09 -7.03
N ILE A 192 30.42 2.02 -6.49
CA ILE A 192 30.66 3.47 -6.64
C ILE A 192 32.00 3.89 -6.01
N ARG A 193 32.39 3.33 -4.87
CA ARG A 193 33.65 3.68 -4.20
C ARG A 193 34.88 3.11 -4.92
N HIS A 194 34.77 1.94 -5.54
CA HIS A 194 35.91 1.26 -6.16
C HIS A 194 36.05 1.48 -7.66
N ILE A 195 34.94 1.75 -8.35
CA ILE A 195 34.95 2.15 -9.75
C ILE A 195 34.94 3.67 -9.75
N ASN A 196 36.11 4.31 -9.93
CA ASN A 196 36.31 5.76 -10.02
C ASN A 196 35.59 6.44 -11.22
N ASN A 197 34.46 5.91 -11.69
CA ASN A 197 33.60 6.56 -12.65
C ASN A 197 32.51 7.35 -11.91
N ILE A 198 32.85 8.59 -11.55
CA ILE A 198 31.93 9.58 -10.98
C ILE A 198 30.70 9.82 -11.90
N SER A 199 30.77 9.44 -13.17
CA SER A 199 29.70 9.61 -14.16
C SER A 199 28.73 8.42 -14.28
N SER A 200 29.01 7.24 -13.73
CA SER A 200 28.04 6.14 -13.81
C SER A 200 26.92 6.39 -12.81
N LYS A 201 25.78 6.91 -13.28
CA LYS A 201 24.51 6.82 -12.55
C LYS A 201 24.36 5.37 -12.09
N CYS A 202 24.36 5.09 -10.78
CA CYS A 202 24.18 3.71 -10.32
C CYS A 202 22.85 3.20 -10.89
N LEU A 203 22.90 2.04 -11.57
CA LEU A 203 21.72 1.38 -12.16
C LEU A 203 20.58 1.23 -11.16
N CYS A 204 20.90 0.99 -9.89
CA CYS A 204 19.90 0.87 -8.83
C CYS A 204 19.09 2.16 -8.59
N ARG A 205 19.55 3.33 -9.04
CA ARG A 205 18.88 4.64 -8.86
C ARG A 205 18.16 5.14 -10.11
N SER A 206 18.20 4.41 -11.22
CA SER A 206 17.50 4.82 -12.44
C SER A 206 15.98 4.71 -12.20
N LYS A 207 15.31 5.82 -11.87
CA LYS A 207 13.84 5.89 -11.87
C LYS A 207 13.27 5.57 -13.25
N GLN A 208 14.02 5.88 -14.32
CA GLN A 208 13.61 5.76 -15.72
C GLN A 208 13.12 4.35 -16.07
N SER A 209 13.80 3.31 -15.61
CA SER A 209 13.44 1.92 -15.96
C SER A 209 12.04 1.52 -15.49
N THR A 210 11.60 2.04 -14.34
CA THR A 210 10.27 1.73 -13.83
C THR A 210 9.22 2.44 -14.67
N LEU A 211 9.50 3.69 -15.06
CA LEU A 211 8.66 4.43 -15.99
C LEU A 211 8.55 3.68 -17.31
N ASP A 212 9.66 3.10 -17.80
CA ASP A 212 9.68 2.28 -19.02
C ASP A 212 8.81 1.02 -18.87
N ILE A 213 8.85 0.33 -17.73
CA ILE A 213 7.95 -0.81 -17.44
C ILE A 213 6.49 -0.36 -17.44
N TYR A 214 6.16 0.75 -16.75
CA TYR A 214 4.79 1.27 -16.71
C TYR A 214 4.30 1.69 -18.10
N HIS A 215 5.14 2.36 -18.88
CA HIS A 215 4.85 2.71 -20.27
C HIS A 215 4.56 1.45 -21.08
N TYR A 216 5.40 0.41 -20.98
CA TYR A 216 5.20 -0.83 -21.71
C TYR A 216 3.90 -1.54 -21.35
N ILE A 217 3.54 -1.63 -20.07
CA ILE A 217 2.25 -2.20 -19.61
C ILE A 217 1.07 -1.44 -20.22
N MET A 218 1.11 -0.11 -20.20
CA MET A 218 0.04 0.72 -20.74
C MET A 218 -0.03 0.68 -22.27
N GLU A 219 1.11 0.59 -22.97
CA GLU A 219 1.16 0.38 -24.42
C GLU A 219 0.52 -0.96 -24.82
N LYS A 220 0.70 -1.98 -23.98
CA LYS A 220 0.05 -3.28 -24.11
C LYS A 220 -1.42 -3.27 -23.69
N LYS A 221 -1.96 -2.11 -23.28
CA LYS A 221 -3.36 -1.92 -22.87
C LYS A 221 -3.78 -2.81 -21.70
N ILE A 222 -2.81 -3.17 -20.85
CA ILE A 222 -3.04 -3.96 -19.65
C ILE A 222 -3.35 -3.03 -18.48
N SER A 223 -4.24 -3.46 -17.58
CA SER A 223 -4.54 -2.67 -16.38
C SER A 223 -3.32 -2.59 -15.46
N LEU A 224 -3.03 -1.41 -14.94
CA LEU A 224 -1.87 -1.12 -14.11
C LEU A 224 -2.30 -0.77 -12.67
N SER A 225 -1.65 -1.42 -11.71
CA SER A 225 -1.66 -1.06 -10.28
C SER A 225 -0.32 -0.45 -9.91
N ILE A 226 -0.35 0.76 -9.35
CA ILE A 226 0.83 1.44 -8.79
C ILE A 226 0.67 1.44 -7.26
N PRO A 227 1.31 0.48 -6.56
CA PRO A 227 1.12 0.28 -5.13
C PRO A 227 2.02 1.21 -4.32
N ARG A 228 1.82 1.22 -3.00
CA ARG A 228 2.76 1.85 -2.08
C ARG A 228 4.04 1.01 -2.00
N THR A 229 5.17 1.58 -2.39
CA THR A 229 6.50 0.94 -2.27
C THR A 229 7.38 1.63 -1.24
N LYS A 230 8.30 0.89 -0.62
CA LYS A 230 9.33 1.42 0.26
C LYS A 230 10.73 0.95 -0.20
N PRO A 231 11.58 1.86 -0.70
CA PRO A 231 11.31 3.30 -0.90
C PRO A 231 10.29 3.53 -2.02
N ASN A 232 9.63 4.69 -2.00
CA ASN A 232 8.73 5.06 -3.09
C ASN A 232 9.56 5.59 -4.27
N PHE A 233 9.48 4.91 -5.41
CA PHE A 233 10.15 5.30 -6.65
C PHE A 233 9.24 6.00 -7.64
N PHE A 234 7.93 5.89 -7.43
CA PHE A 234 6.96 6.59 -8.25
C PHE A 234 7.02 8.09 -7.93
N ASP A 235 7.60 8.85 -8.86
CA ASP A 235 7.59 10.30 -8.81
C ASP A 235 6.48 10.83 -9.71
N PHE A 236 5.42 11.33 -9.07
CA PHE A 236 4.29 11.95 -9.74
C PHE A 236 4.70 13.08 -10.69
N ASN A 237 5.71 13.88 -10.32
CA ASN A 237 6.13 15.01 -11.16
C ASN A 237 6.97 14.57 -12.37
N GLU A 238 7.52 13.36 -12.35
CA GLU A 238 8.31 12.79 -13.46
C GLU A 238 7.45 11.94 -14.40
N PHE A 239 6.62 11.05 -13.84
CA PHE A 239 5.82 10.08 -14.59
C PHE A 239 4.71 10.72 -15.43
N PHE A 240 3.94 11.64 -14.85
CA PHE A 240 2.77 12.19 -15.55
C PHE A 240 3.14 13.01 -16.80
N PRO A 241 4.18 13.87 -16.75
CA PRO A 241 4.64 14.57 -17.94
C PRO A 241 5.37 13.67 -18.95
N SER A 242 5.90 12.51 -18.55
CA SER A 242 6.66 11.62 -19.44
C SER A 242 5.79 10.77 -20.36
N ILE A 243 4.48 10.66 -20.09
CA ILE A 243 3.59 9.80 -20.87
C ILE A 243 3.15 10.51 -22.16
N PRO A 244 3.48 9.97 -23.35
CA PRO A 244 3.16 10.62 -24.62
C PRO A 244 1.66 10.69 -24.92
N CYS A 245 0.90 9.66 -24.49
CA CYS A 245 -0.52 9.55 -24.74
C CYS A 245 -1.31 9.60 -23.43
N ILE A 246 -1.96 10.73 -23.17
CA ILE A 246 -2.78 10.91 -21.96
C ILE A 246 -3.93 9.89 -21.86
N GLY A 247 -4.37 9.33 -23.00
CA GLY A 247 -5.39 8.28 -23.04
C GLY A 247 -4.96 6.97 -22.38
N ASN A 248 -3.66 6.72 -22.23
CA ASN A 248 -3.14 5.53 -21.57
C ASN A 248 -3.45 5.50 -20.06
N PHE A 249 -3.77 6.65 -19.46
CA PHE A 249 -4.17 6.71 -18.05
C PHE A 249 -5.46 5.95 -17.73
N VAL A 250 -6.27 5.63 -18.74
CA VAL A 250 -7.48 4.81 -18.58
C VAL A 250 -7.15 3.41 -18.04
N TYR A 251 -5.92 2.93 -18.21
CA TYR A 251 -5.50 1.61 -17.74
C TYR A 251 -5.07 1.60 -16.26
N ILE A 252 -4.92 2.76 -15.62
CA ILE A 252 -4.57 2.81 -14.19
C ILE A 252 -5.80 2.45 -13.34
N ARG A 253 -5.71 1.34 -12.60
CA ARG A 253 -6.77 0.87 -11.68
C ARG A 253 -6.51 1.22 -10.23
N LYS A 254 -5.26 1.17 -9.78
CA LYS A 254 -4.88 1.57 -8.42
C LYS A 254 -3.71 2.52 -8.48
N LEU A 255 -3.77 3.59 -7.69
CA LEU A 255 -2.75 4.62 -7.70
C LEU A 255 -2.40 5.04 -6.27
N HIS A 256 -1.18 4.74 -5.86
CA HIS A 256 -0.57 5.31 -4.67
C HIS A 256 0.37 6.47 -5.04
N LEU A 257 0.19 7.63 -4.42
CA LEU A 257 1.03 8.80 -4.62
C LEU A 257 1.62 9.28 -3.30
N LYS A 258 2.93 9.49 -3.28
CA LYS A 258 3.57 10.31 -2.25
C LYS A 258 3.60 11.75 -2.72
N LEU A 259 2.97 12.63 -1.95
CA LEU A 259 2.93 14.06 -2.16
C LEU A 259 3.70 14.74 -1.04
N THR A 260 4.28 15.90 -1.33
CA THR A 260 5.04 16.72 -0.38
C THR A 260 4.37 18.06 -0.08
N SER A 261 3.28 18.35 -0.79
CA SER A 261 2.61 19.65 -0.74
C SER A 261 1.12 19.59 -1.11
N TYR A 262 0.36 20.59 -0.68
CA TYR A 262 -0.99 20.84 -1.18
C TYR A 262 -0.98 21.25 -2.68
N ILE A 263 0.12 21.80 -3.19
CA ILE A 263 0.24 22.15 -4.62
C ILE A 263 0.25 20.87 -5.48
N GLU A 264 0.96 19.83 -5.03
CA GLU A 264 0.93 18.54 -5.70
C GLU A 264 -0.44 17.89 -5.59
N LEU A 265 -1.14 18.00 -4.45
CA LEU A 265 -2.53 17.54 -4.31
C LEU A 265 -3.44 18.20 -5.37
N ARG A 266 -3.31 19.51 -5.57
CA ARG A 266 -4.02 20.25 -6.62
C ARG A 266 -3.67 19.73 -8.02
N LYS A 267 -2.39 19.52 -8.33
CA LYS A 267 -1.94 18.96 -9.62
C LYS A 267 -2.54 17.58 -9.89
N VAL A 268 -2.55 16.69 -8.90
CA VAL A 268 -3.12 15.33 -9.04
C VAL A 268 -4.54 15.39 -9.58
N THR A 269 -5.36 16.32 -9.08
CA THR A 269 -6.77 16.45 -9.52
C THR A 269 -6.93 16.78 -11.00
N THR A 270 -5.92 17.41 -11.61
CA THR A 270 -5.94 17.72 -13.04
C THR A 270 -5.73 16.47 -13.92
N PHE A 271 -5.09 15.43 -13.37
CA PHE A 271 -4.83 14.17 -14.07
C PHE A 271 -5.86 13.08 -13.77
N LEU A 272 -6.51 13.13 -12.60
CA LEU A 272 -7.56 12.17 -12.23
C LEU A 272 -8.64 12.04 -13.29
N LYS A 273 -8.89 13.10 -14.08
CA LYS A 273 -9.88 13.07 -15.16
C LYS A 273 -9.61 12.11 -16.31
N PHE A 274 -8.40 11.60 -16.42
CA PHE A 274 -8.00 10.67 -17.46
C PHE A 274 -7.97 9.21 -16.98
N MET A 275 -8.27 8.95 -15.70
CA MET A 275 -8.15 7.63 -15.08
C MET A 275 -9.53 7.00 -14.83
N GLU A 276 -10.36 6.86 -15.86
CA GLU A 276 -11.76 6.41 -15.70
C GLU A 276 -11.91 5.05 -15.02
N SER A 277 -10.91 4.16 -15.17
CA SER A 277 -10.88 2.83 -14.55
C SER A 277 -10.35 2.82 -13.12
N LEU A 278 -10.02 3.96 -12.52
CA LEU A 278 -9.43 4.03 -11.18
C LEU A 278 -10.43 3.50 -10.13
N GLU A 279 -10.03 2.46 -9.41
CA GLU A 279 -10.78 1.77 -8.36
C GLU A 279 -10.33 2.20 -6.95
N LEU A 280 -9.03 2.50 -6.81
CA LEU A 280 -8.39 2.89 -5.55
C LEU A 280 -7.45 4.09 -5.75
N LEU A 281 -7.63 5.12 -4.93
CA LEU A 281 -6.73 6.27 -4.84
C LEU A 281 -6.13 6.37 -3.45
N SER A 282 -4.81 6.27 -3.34
CA SER A 282 -4.08 6.35 -2.09
C SER A 282 -3.10 7.52 -2.12
N LEU A 283 -3.22 8.43 -1.15
CA LEU A 283 -2.44 9.67 -1.07
C LEU A 283 -1.67 9.69 0.26
N HIS A 284 -0.35 9.66 0.19
CA HIS A 284 0.52 9.89 1.33
C HIS A 284 1.13 11.29 1.23
N ILE A 285 0.62 12.23 2.02
CA ILE A 285 1.08 13.62 2.06
C ILE A 285 2.12 13.77 3.18
N ASP A 286 3.38 13.87 2.79
CA ASP A 286 4.57 13.93 3.65
C ASP A 286 5.14 15.36 3.66
N VAL A 287 4.72 16.15 4.66
CA VAL A 287 4.92 17.60 4.71
C VAL A 287 6.07 17.96 5.64
N ASN A 288 7.19 18.40 5.06
CA ASN A 288 8.20 19.13 5.82
C ASN A 288 7.83 20.62 5.86
N THR A 289 7.49 21.11 7.06
CA THR A 289 7.16 22.52 7.25
C THR A 289 8.33 23.48 6.96
N ASP A 290 9.58 23.02 7.04
CA ASP A 290 10.74 23.85 6.69
C ASP A 290 10.83 24.10 5.17
N SER A 291 10.46 23.11 4.34
CA SER A 291 10.53 23.22 2.87
C SER A 291 9.32 23.93 2.27
N MET A 292 8.14 23.77 2.88
CA MET A 292 6.87 24.31 2.40
C MET A 292 6.82 25.84 2.30
N LEU A 293 7.58 26.52 3.15
CA LEU A 293 7.64 27.98 3.22
C LEU A 293 8.09 28.64 1.90
N SER A 294 8.73 27.89 1.00
CA SER A 294 9.19 28.37 -0.31
C SER A 294 8.15 28.31 -1.45
N GLN A 295 6.95 27.75 -1.21
CA GLN A 295 6.07 27.28 -2.29
C GLN A 295 4.93 28.19 -2.80
N PRO A 296 4.40 29.21 -2.11
CA PRO A 296 3.22 29.91 -2.63
C PRO A 296 3.49 30.55 -4.01
N THR A 297 2.57 30.33 -4.95
CA THR A 297 2.72 30.72 -6.36
C THR A 297 2.70 32.23 -6.54
N SER A 298 1.99 32.92 -5.65
CA SER A 298 1.80 34.38 -5.63
C SER A 298 3.01 35.19 -5.16
N LEU A 299 4.05 34.54 -4.61
CA LEU A 299 5.18 35.25 -4.02
C LEU A 299 6.28 35.58 -5.05
N PRO A 300 6.80 36.82 -5.05
CA PRO A 300 7.99 37.19 -5.81
C PRO A 300 9.16 36.25 -5.49
N GLN A 301 9.92 35.87 -6.52
CA GLN A 301 11.02 34.89 -6.44
C GLN A 301 12.11 35.26 -5.42
N VAL A 302 12.27 36.56 -5.15
CA VAL A 302 13.20 37.12 -4.14
C VAL A 302 12.84 36.69 -2.72
N ILE A 303 11.55 36.61 -2.40
CA ILE A 303 11.11 36.18 -1.07
C ILE A 303 11.24 34.65 -0.94
N ARG A 304 10.96 33.89 -2.01
CA ARG A 304 11.08 32.40 -2.00
C ARG A 304 12.47 31.90 -1.60
N LYS A 305 13.54 32.52 -2.10
CA LYS A 305 14.93 32.10 -1.83
C LYS A 305 15.40 32.42 -0.40
N SER A 306 14.73 33.38 0.25
CA SER A 306 15.17 33.96 1.53
C SER A 306 14.17 33.67 2.66
N TRP A 307 13.08 32.97 2.37
CA TRP A 307 11.87 32.89 3.19
C TRP A 307 12.09 32.40 4.63
N VAL A 308 12.90 31.34 4.81
CA VAL A 308 13.23 30.78 6.13
C VAL A 308 14.05 31.78 6.97
N LYS A 309 14.88 32.61 6.32
CA LYS A 309 15.68 33.65 7.00
C LYS A 309 14.89 34.94 7.22
N VAL A 310 13.90 35.24 6.37
CA VAL A 310 13.28 36.58 6.31
C VAL A 310 12.05 36.73 7.22
N CYS A 311 11.35 35.66 7.60
CA CYS A 311 10.13 35.82 8.39
C CYS A 311 10.06 34.96 9.67
N PRO A 312 10.87 35.26 10.72
CA PRO A 312 10.62 34.76 12.09
C PRO A 312 9.18 35.02 12.55
N GLU A 313 8.57 36.10 12.04
CA GLU A 313 7.18 36.45 12.27
C GLU A 313 6.23 35.29 11.98
N LEU A 314 6.42 34.49 10.91
CA LEU A 314 5.47 33.41 10.57
C LEU A 314 5.35 32.34 11.66
N ASN A 315 6.43 32.09 12.39
CA ASN A 315 6.47 31.18 13.52
C ASN A 315 5.78 31.76 14.77
N GLN A 316 5.57 33.08 14.81
CA GLN A 316 4.83 33.71 15.89
C GLN A 316 3.34 33.31 15.80
N PRO A 317 2.73 32.93 16.94
CA PRO A 317 1.29 32.69 17.01
C PRO A 317 0.46 33.86 16.45
N THR A 318 0.96 35.08 16.63
CA THR A 318 0.30 36.34 16.25
C THR A 318 0.44 36.71 14.78
N SER A 319 1.31 36.05 14.00
CA SER A 319 1.49 36.44 12.59
C SER A 319 0.31 36.04 11.73
N HIS A 320 -0.36 37.08 11.22
CA HIS A 320 -1.42 37.00 10.21
C HIS A 320 -0.89 36.73 8.80
N MET A 321 0.42 36.78 8.56
CA MET A 321 0.99 36.66 7.21
C MET A 321 0.65 35.31 6.57
N PHE A 322 0.78 34.21 7.33
CA PHE A 322 0.38 32.87 6.86
C PHE A 322 -1.10 32.83 6.45
N ASP A 323 -1.98 33.40 7.27
CA ASP A 323 -3.42 33.39 7.02
C ASP A 323 -3.79 34.30 5.82
N SER A 324 -3.17 35.48 5.74
CA SER A 324 -3.44 36.48 4.71
C SER A 324 -2.98 36.07 3.30
N ILE A 325 -1.95 35.21 3.21
CA ILE A 325 -1.38 34.76 1.94
C ILE A 325 -1.81 33.32 1.66
N VAL A 326 -1.34 32.36 2.48
CA VAL A 326 -1.47 30.93 2.20
C VAL A 326 -2.91 30.45 2.40
N MET A 327 -3.54 30.78 3.53
CA MET A 327 -4.94 30.38 3.76
C MET A 327 -5.90 31.11 2.81
N LYS A 328 -5.63 32.37 2.47
CA LYS A 328 -6.44 33.11 1.49
C LYS A 328 -6.35 32.47 0.10
N GLU A 329 -5.14 32.15 -0.37
CA GLU A 329 -4.94 31.44 -1.63
C GLU A 329 -5.67 30.09 -1.62
N SER A 330 -5.49 29.32 -0.54
CA SER A 330 -6.16 28.04 -0.32
C SER A 330 -7.67 28.14 -0.43
N ARG A 331 -8.30 29.08 0.28
CA ARG A 331 -9.75 29.30 0.23
C ARG A 331 -10.27 29.74 -1.13
N SER A 332 -9.45 30.40 -1.93
CA SER A 332 -9.80 30.82 -3.28
C SER A 332 -9.69 29.70 -4.31
N TYR A 333 -8.89 28.66 -4.03
CA TYR A 333 -8.68 27.57 -4.96
C TYR A 333 -9.90 26.64 -5.03
N ARG A 334 -10.29 26.30 -6.25
CA ARG A 334 -11.41 25.37 -6.52
C ARG A 334 -10.86 24.11 -7.16
N TYR A 335 -10.90 23.02 -6.41
CA TYR A 335 -10.57 21.69 -6.93
C TYR A 335 -11.49 21.28 -8.08
N ALA A 336 -10.89 20.69 -9.12
CA ALA A 336 -11.64 20.06 -10.20
C ALA A 336 -12.45 18.87 -9.64
N SER A 337 -13.68 18.71 -10.15
CA SER A 337 -14.48 17.52 -9.83
C SER A 337 -13.82 16.27 -10.41
N PHE A 338 -13.82 15.17 -9.67
CA PHE A 338 -13.48 13.84 -10.18
C PHE A 338 -14.62 12.83 -9.88
N ASN A 339 -15.85 13.34 -9.75
CA ASN A 339 -17.06 12.57 -9.50
C ASN A 339 -17.47 11.63 -10.66
N PHE A 340 -16.90 11.77 -11.85
CA PHE A 340 -17.13 10.88 -12.99
C PHE A 340 -16.33 9.58 -12.89
N LEU A 341 -15.41 9.43 -11.94
CA LEU A 341 -14.68 8.19 -11.67
C LEU A 341 -15.60 7.12 -11.08
N LYS A 342 -16.41 6.49 -11.94
CA LYS A 342 -17.50 5.58 -11.55
C LYS A 342 -17.01 4.32 -10.82
N ASN A 343 -15.76 3.94 -11.03
CA ASN A 343 -15.14 2.75 -10.46
C ASN A 343 -14.44 3.02 -9.13
N LEU A 344 -14.22 4.29 -8.76
CA LEU A 344 -13.49 4.65 -7.54
C LEU A 344 -14.32 4.28 -6.30
N LYS A 345 -13.89 3.23 -5.60
CA LYS A 345 -14.55 2.70 -4.40
C LYS A 345 -13.79 3.00 -3.12
N THR A 346 -12.47 3.16 -3.23
CA THR A 346 -11.60 3.32 -2.06
C THR A 346 -10.76 4.59 -2.18
N ILE A 347 -10.78 5.40 -1.12
CA ILE A 347 -9.84 6.51 -0.96
C ILE A 347 -9.05 6.29 0.33
N GLN A 348 -7.73 6.35 0.23
CA GLN A 348 -6.82 6.33 1.36
C GLN A 348 -6.05 7.64 1.42
N LEU A 349 -5.96 8.24 2.61
CA LEU A 349 -5.24 9.48 2.83
C LEU A 349 -4.46 9.41 4.13
N THR A 350 -3.15 9.55 4.03
CA THR A 350 -2.24 9.70 5.17
C THR A 350 -1.60 11.08 5.13
N LEU A 351 -1.66 11.80 6.25
CA LEU A 351 -1.01 13.10 6.42
C LEU A 351 0.06 13.01 7.50
N ASP A 352 1.32 13.16 7.11
CA ASP A 352 2.44 13.29 8.02
C ASP A 352 2.96 14.73 7.95
N ILE A 353 2.88 15.48 9.05
CA ILE A 353 3.44 16.83 9.15
C ILE A 353 4.58 16.79 10.15
N TYR A 354 5.78 17.21 9.73
CA TYR A 354 6.96 17.26 10.57
C TYR A 354 7.77 18.53 10.34
N ASN A 355 8.66 18.81 11.29
CA ASN A 355 9.64 19.89 11.21
C ASN A 355 11.00 19.34 11.62
N LEU A 356 11.92 19.25 10.66
CA LEU A 356 13.27 18.71 10.92
C LEU A 356 14.07 19.63 11.82
N SER A 357 13.94 20.95 11.66
CA SER A 357 14.67 21.96 12.44
C SER A 357 14.33 21.92 13.93
N ILE A 358 13.12 21.48 14.30
CA ILE A 358 12.66 21.36 15.69
C ILE A 358 12.80 19.90 16.21
N GLY A 359 13.21 18.95 15.37
CA GLY A 359 13.26 17.53 15.73
C GLY A 359 11.89 16.93 16.06
N HIS A 360 10.81 17.50 15.51
CA HIS A 360 9.45 17.19 15.92
C HIS A 360 8.75 16.27 14.92
N HIS A 361 8.59 14.99 15.28
CA HIS A 361 7.63 14.07 14.65
C HIS A 361 6.29 14.20 15.39
N VAL A 362 5.26 14.72 14.71
CA VAL A 362 4.01 15.13 15.35
C VAL A 362 3.06 13.96 15.54
N LEU A 363 3.09 13.34 16.72
CA LEU A 363 1.94 12.60 17.28
C LEU A 363 1.45 13.25 18.58
N GLN A 364 1.38 14.58 18.61
CA GLN A 364 0.82 15.31 19.76
C GLN A 364 -0.56 15.91 19.44
N PRO A 365 -1.45 15.99 20.45
CA PRO A 365 -2.74 16.67 20.33
C PRO A 365 -2.58 18.05 19.69
N PHE A 366 -3.56 18.48 18.88
CA PHE A 366 -3.47 19.71 18.07
C PHE A 366 -2.91 20.91 18.86
N LYS A 367 -3.41 21.12 20.08
CA LYS A 367 -3.07 22.24 20.98
C LYS A 367 -1.62 22.25 21.49
N MET A 368 -0.93 21.11 21.51
CA MET A 368 0.47 21.01 21.99
C MET A 368 1.49 21.28 20.89
N ASN A 369 1.05 21.33 19.63
CA ASN A 369 1.96 21.53 18.52
C ASN A 369 2.49 22.96 18.45
N PRO A 370 3.71 23.18 17.93
CA PRO A 370 4.20 24.52 17.63
C PRO A 370 3.22 25.31 16.74
N PRO A 371 3.12 26.64 16.89
CA PRO A 371 2.15 27.46 16.14
C PRO A 371 2.19 27.26 14.63
N ILE A 372 3.38 27.11 14.05
CA ILE A 372 3.55 26.86 12.61
C ILE A 372 2.96 25.50 12.18
N ILE A 373 3.16 24.46 12.98
CA ILE A 373 2.56 23.13 12.74
C ILE A 373 1.04 23.22 12.84
N GLN A 374 0.50 23.98 13.81
CA GLN A 374 -0.94 24.19 13.92
C GLN A 374 -1.52 24.90 12.68
N LYS A 375 -0.81 25.91 12.15
CA LYS A 375 -1.18 26.61 10.92
C LYS A 375 -1.19 25.66 9.71
N HIS A 376 -0.16 24.84 9.54
CA HIS A 376 -0.13 23.82 8.47
C HIS A 376 -1.22 22.75 8.63
N LYS A 377 -1.46 22.27 9.86
CA LYS A 377 -2.58 21.36 10.14
C LYS A 377 -3.91 21.96 9.69
N LYS A 378 -4.21 23.22 10.04
CA LYS A 378 -5.43 23.91 9.58
C LYS A 378 -5.51 24.03 8.06
N LEU A 379 -4.39 24.30 7.39
CA LEU A 379 -4.32 24.36 5.93
C LEU A 379 -4.69 23.01 5.31
N TYR A 380 -4.08 21.92 5.76
CA TYR A 380 -4.34 20.59 5.22
C TYR A 380 -5.73 20.06 5.57
N ASP A 381 -6.27 20.37 6.75
CA ASP A 381 -7.68 20.11 7.10
C ASP A 381 -8.63 20.69 6.03
N PHE A 382 -8.38 21.93 5.61
CA PHE A 382 -9.16 22.61 4.57
C PHE A 382 -8.92 22.03 3.16
N GLU A 383 -7.65 21.86 2.75
CA GLU A 383 -7.28 21.35 1.42
C GLU A 383 -7.80 19.92 1.19
N ILE A 384 -7.64 19.04 2.19
CA ILE A 384 -8.10 17.65 2.14
C ILE A 384 -9.63 17.60 2.09
N SER A 385 -10.32 18.37 2.94
CA SER A 385 -11.79 18.43 2.91
C SER A 385 -12.30 18.92 1.56
N SER A 386 -11.68 19.97 1.01
CA SER A 386 -12.01 20.52 -0.30
C SER A 386 -11.81 19.52 -1.44
N PHE A 387 -10.73 18.74 -1.36
CA PHE A 387 -10.41 17.66 -2.29
C PHE A 387 -11.44 16.52 -2.19
N LEU A 388 -11.70 15.98 -0.99
CA LEU A 388 -12.61 14.86 -0.79
C LEU A 388 -14.05 15.19 -1.21
N MET A 389 -14.49 16.44 -1.08
CA MET A 389 -15.80 16.89 -1.56
C MET A 389 -15.97 16.80 -3.10
N LYS A 390 -14.89 16.57 -3.86
CA LYS A 390 -14.92 16.40 -5.32
C LYS A 390 -14.98 14.95 -5.77
N ALA A 391 -14.90 14.02 -4.82
CA ALA A 391 -14.95 12.59 -5.08
C ALA A 391 -16.36 12.11 -5.48
N PRO A 392 -16.45 10.96 -6.17
CA PRO A 392 -17.73 10.34 -6.49
C PRO A 392 -18.44 9.85 -5.22
N ASN A 393 -19.77 9.97 -5.20
CA ASN A 393 -20.60 9.45 -4.10
C ASN A 393 -20.63 7.91 -4.00
N LYS A 394 -20.01 7.23 -4.97
CA LYS A 394 -19.87 5.76 -5.05
C LYS A 394 -18.74 5.21 -4.18
N VAL A 395 -17.91 6.05 -3.58
CA VAL A 395 -16.87 5.62 -2.62
C VAL A 395 -17.54 4.89 -1.46
N GLU A 396 -17.02 3.71 -1.14
CA GLU A 396 -17.53 2.81 -0.11
C GLU A 396 -16.56 2.66 1.07
N ASN A 397 -15.26 2.85 0.82
CA ASN A 397 -14.21 2.69 1.82
C ASN A 397 -13.36 3.96 1.91
N LEU A 398 -13.20 4.48 3.14
CA LEU A 398 -12.39 5.66 3.40
C LEU A 398 -11.39 5.36 4.52
N TYR A 399 -10.11 5.61 4.24
CA TYR A 399 -9.02 5.46 5.20
C TYR A 399 -8.38 6.82 5.43
N LEU A 400 -8.45 7.34 6.64
CA LEU A 400 -7.94 8.65 7.01
C LEU A 400 -6.93 8.51 8.15
N ARG A 401 -5.69 8.96 7.94
CA ARG A 401 -4.63 8.97 8.97
C ARG A 401 -4.01 10.34 9.16
N GLY A 402 -3.75 10.69 10.41
CA GLY A 402 -2.98 11.88 10.77
C GLY A 402 -3.73 13.20 10.54
N LEU A 403 -5.05 13.13 10.30
CA LEU A 403 -5.86 14.32 10.19
C LEU A 403 -5.82 15.10 11.51
N PRO A 404 -5.78 16.44 11.47
CA PRO A 404 -5.64 17.25 12.68
C PRO A 404 -6.80 17.08 13.65
N ARG A 405 -8.01 16.96 13.11
CA ARG A 405 -9.27 16.90 13.85
C ARG A 405 -10.38 16.28 13.00
N MET A 406 -11.39 15.72 13.65
CA MET A 406 -12.62 15.26 13.00
C MET A 406 -13.83 15.75 13.82
N LYS A 407 -14.48 16.79 13.31
CA LYS A 407 -15.61 17.47 13.96
C LYS A 407 -16.94 17.09 13.31
N CYS A 408 -18.04 17.24 14.03
CA CYS A 408 -19.39 16.94 13.52
C CYS A 408 -19.70 17.69 12.20
N SER A 409 -19.21 18.92 12.05
CA SER A 409 -19.39 19.70 10.82
C SER A 409 -18.64 19.12 9.61
N SER A 410 -17.41 18.64 9.82
CA SER A 410 -16.60 17.99 8.78
C SER A 410 -17.22 16.65 8.39
N THR A 411 -17.64 15.84 9.37
CA THR A 411 -18.26 14.53 9.10
C THR A 411 -19.63 14.65 8.46
N PHE A 412 -20.45 15.64 8.83
CA PHE A 412 -21.70 15.95 8.14
C PHE A 412 -21.47 16.29 6.67
N THR A 413 -20.41 17.04 6.38
CA THR A 413 -20.05 17.40 5.00
C THR A 413 -19.60 16.17 4.22
N LEU A 414 -18.72 15.35 4.81
CA LEU A 414 -18.26 14.09 4.21
C LEU A 414 -19.40 13.09 4.00
N SER A 415 -20.37 13.00 4.92
CA SER A 415 -21.49 12.08 4.79
C SER A 415 -22.42 12.46 3.63
N ARG A 416 -22.54 13.75 3.32
CA ARG A 416 -23.26 14.22 2.12
C ARG A 416 -22.50 13.90 0.83
N SER A 417 -21.18 13.91 0.86
CA SER A 417 -20.34 13.54 -0.30
C SER A 417 -20.30 12.02 -0.52
N PHE A 418 -20.21 11.23 0.56
CA PHE A 418 -20.03 9.77 0.52
C PHE A 418 -21.26 9.03 1.01
N LEU A 419 -22.34 9.10 0.23
CA LEU A 419 -23.63 8.48 0.56
C LEU A 419 -23.56 6.94 0.68
N ASN A 420 -22.55 6.31 0.09
CA ASN A 420 -22.36 4.85 0.10
C ASN A 420 -21.24 4.38 1.03
N LEU A 421 -20.72 5.24 1.91
CA LEU A 421 -19.64 4.87 2.81
C LEU A 421 -20.08 3.75 3.75
N LYS A 422 -19.45 2.58 3.64
CA LYS A 422 -19.71 1.38 4.47
C LYS A 422 -18.55 1.08 5.43
N PHE A 423 -17.34 1.44 5.04
CA PHE A 423 -16.12 1.23 5.82
C PHE A 423 -15.39 2.54 6.06
N LEU A 424 -14.99 2.78 7.32
CA LEU A 424 -14.18 3.94 7.72
C LEU A 424 -13.04 3.50 8.63
N CYS A 425 -11.81 3.85 8.27
CA CYS A 425 -10.62 3.66 9.11
C CYS A 425 -10.05 5.01 9.53
N LEU A 426 -9.96 5.25 10.84
CA LEU A 426 -9.47 6.48 11.46
C LEU A 426 -8.16 6.23 12.23
N GLY A 427 -7.03 6.51 11.59
CA GLY A 427 -5.69 6.41 12.18
C GLY A 427 -5.25 7.72 12.85
N GLU A 428 -4.91 7.68 14.14
CA GLU A 428 -4.19 8.75 14.84
C GLU A 428 -4.84 10.16 14.75
N ILE A 429 -6.17 10.27 14.82
CA ILE A 429 -6.90 11.54 14.86
C ILE A 429 -7.21 11.90 16.33
N LEU A 430 -6.38 12.73 16.95
CA LEU A 430 -6.42 12.97 18.41
C LEU A 430 -7.42 14.05 18.86
N ASP A 431 -8.02 14.82 17.95
CA ASP A 431 -9.03 15.84 18.27
C ASP A 431 -10.34 15.52 17.56
N MET A 432 -11.21 14.74 18.21
CA MET A 432 -12.50 14.33 17.63
C MET A 432 -13.66 14.68 18.55
N ASP A 433 -14.78 15.07 17.95
CA ASP A 433 -16.04 15.14 18.69
C ASP A 433 -16.55 13.71 18.90
N ARG A 434 -17.08 13.41 20.09
CA ARG A 434 -17.48 12.04 20.44
C ARG A 434 -18.56 11.51 19.50
N ASP A 435 -19.52 12.35 19.12
CA ASP A 435 -20.68 12.01 18.31
C ASP A 435 -20.49 12.31 16.80
N CYS A 436 -19.25 12.51 16.34
CA CYS A 436 -19.00 12.93 14.95
C CYS A 436 -19.46 11.91 13.91
N LEU A 437 -19.60 10.64 14.26
CA LEU A 437 -19.94 9.57 13.32
C LEU A 437 -21.45 9.40 13.05
N LYS A 438 -22.32 10.05 13.84
CA LYS A 438 -23.79 9.92 13.74
C LYS A 438 -24.39 10.28 12.37
N HIS A 439 -23.63 10.99 11.53
CA HIS A 439 -24.08 11.45 10.23
C HIS A 439 -23.90 10.42 9.11
N PHE A 440 -23.15 9.33 9.32
CA PHE A 440 -22.90 8.31 8.30
C PHE A 440 -23.95 7.18 8.38
N GLN A 441 -25.06 7.34 7.67
CA GLN A 441 -26.21 6.41 7.73
C GLN A 441 -25.95 5.00 7.20
N ARG A 442 -24.90 4.78 6.41
CA ARG A 442 -24.57 3.48 5.82
C ARG A 442 -23.28 2.87 6.35
N LEU A 443 -22.64 3.52 7.32
CA LEU A 443 -21.40 3.04 7.90
C LEU A 443 -21.69 1.77 8.70
N LYS A 444 -21.04 0.66 8.33
CA LYS A 444 -21.21 -0.65 8.95
C LYS A 444 -19.96 -1.12 9.69
N ILE A 445 -18.79 -0.75 9.18
CA ILE A 445 -17.50 -1.18 9.71
C ILE A 445 -16.67 0.06 10.04
N LEU A 446 -16.21 0.13 11.29
CA LEU A 446 -15.34 1.20 11.77
C LEU A 446 -14.06 0.61 12.33
N VAL A 447 -12.92 1.15 11.91
CA VAL A 447 -11.61 0.90 12.52
C VAL A 447 -11.12 2.22 13.08
N SER A 448 -10.66 2.24 14.33
CA SER A 448 -10.21 3.44 15.00
C SER A 448 -8.99 3.18 15.86
N TYR A 449 -8.15 4.19 16.01
CA TYR A 449 -7.04 4.17 16.95
C TYR A 449 -7.55 4.02 18.40
N TYR A 450 -6.88 3.19 19.20
CA TYR A 450 -7.37 2.80 20.54
C TYR A 450 -7.62 3.95 21.53
N LYS A 451 -6.93 5.09 21.37
CA LYS A 451 -7.12 6.26 22.23
C LYS A 451 -8.33 7.12 21.86
N ASN A 452 -8.98 6.82 20.73
CA ASN A 452 -10.11 7.60 20.27
C ASN A 452 -11.34 7.29 21.14
N ASN A 453 -11.98 8.33 21.68
CA ASN A 453 -13.25 8.20 22.38
C ASN A 453 -14.39 8.61 21.46
N LEU A 454 -15.13 7.62 20.96
CA LEU A 454 -16.22 7.79 19.98
C LEU A 454 -17.51 7.17 20.50
N ASP A 455 -18.61 7.88 20.29
CA ASP A 455 -19.98 7.34 20.32
C ASP A 455 -20.24 6.69 18.96
N LEU A 456 -20.48 5.38 18.98
CA LEU A 456 -20.72 4.63 17.76
C LEU A 456 -22.20 4.72 17.40
N PRO A 457 -22.55 4.95 16.12
CA PRO A 457 -23.91 4.75 15.65
C PRO A 457 -24.38 3.31 15.96
N GLU A 458 -25.68 3.14 16.23
CA GLU A 458 -26.27 1.83 16.55
C GLU A 458 -26.13 0.83 15.38
N ASP A 459 -26.11 1.34 14.15
CA ASP A 459 -26.05 0.54 12.91
C ASP A 459 -24.69 -0.09 12.60
N ILE A 460 -23.65 0.17 13.42
CA ILE A 460 -22.31 -0.41 13.26
C ILE A 460 -22.37 -1.91 13.58
N GLU A 461 -21.97 -2.72 12.60
CA GLU A 461 -21.93 -4.19 12.69
C GLU A 461 -20.60 -4.69 13.25
N SER A 462 -19.51 -3.97 12.96
CA SER A 462 -18.17 -4.30 13.45
C SER A 462 -17.35 -3.06 13.77
N PHE A 463 -16.69 -3.11 14.92
CA PHE A 463 -15.78 -2.08 15.36
C PHE A 463 -14.43 -2.68 15.73
N MET A 464 -13.34 -2.15 15.18
CA MET A 464 -11.99 -2.47 15.60
C MET A 464 -11.33 -1.30 16.28
N SER A 465 -10.88 -1.52 17.51
CA SER A 465 -9.99 -0.63 18.23
C SER A 465 -8.55 -1.13 18.08
N CYS A 466 -7.74 -0.40 17.32
CA CYS A 466 -6.40 -0.84 16.88
C CYS A 466 -5.28 -0.17 17.70
N PHE A 467 -4.29 -0.96 18.12
CA PHE A 467 -3.04 -0.49 18.73
C PHE A 467 -2.00 -0.10 17.68
N ASN A 468 -1.06 0.74 18.07
CA ASN A 468 -0.27 1.50 17.12
C ASN A 468 0.65 0.66 16.22
N TYR A 469 0.39 0.67 14.92
CA TYR A 469 1.21 1.07 13.76
C TYR A 469 2.77 1.09 13.86
N PHE A 470 3.39 1.36 15.02
CA PHE A 470 4.87 1.46 15.19
C PHE A 470 5.39 1.18 16.62
N SER A 471 4.67 0.46 17.50
CA SER A 471 5.27 0.11 18.81
C SER A 471 6.39 -0.92 18.62
N THR A 472 7.63 -0.46 18.45
CA THR A 472 8.74 -1.31 18.03
C THR A 472 9.23 -2.32 19.07
N THR A 473 8.87 -2.26 20.36
CA THR A 473 9.55 -3.13 21.35
C THR A 473 8.83 -3.41 22.67
N LYS A 474 7.62 -2.90 22.92
CA LYS A 474 6.87 -3.30 24.12
C LYS A 474 5.74 -4.20 23.70
N GLU A 475 5.68 -5.41 24.27
CA GLU A 475 4.41 -6.13 24.41
C GLU A 475 3.45 -5.13 25.03
N LEU A 476 2.61 -4.53 24.20
CA LEU A 476 1.53 -3.70 24.69
C LEU A 476 0.57 -4.67 25.35
N ASP A 477 0.26 -4.39 26.61
CA ASP A 477 -0.80 -5.09 27.31
C ASP A 477 -2.08 -4.93 26.49
N MET A 478 -2.60 -6.05 26.00
CA MET A 478 -3.87 -6.13 25.26
C MET A 478 -5.06 -6.29 26.22
N GLY A 479 -4.82 -6.17 27.52
CA GLY A 479 -5.84 -6.19 28.57
C GLY A 479 -6.88 -5.08 28.41
N GLU A 480 -7.99 -5.24 29.11
CA GLU A 480 -9.14 -4.34 29.06
C GLU A 480 -8.76 -2.90 29.48
N GLU A 481 -7.84 -2.76 30.44
CA GLU A 481 -7.35 -1.47 30.96
C GLU A 481 -6.66 -0.62 29.89
N ALA A 482 -6.11 -1.24 28.85
CA ALA A 482 -5.46 -0.53 27.75
C ALA A 482 -6.46 0.11 26.77
N PHE A 483 -7.77 -0.21 26.90
CA PHE A 483 -8.86 0.33 26.11
C PHE A 483 -9.81 1.16 26.98
N PRO A 484 -9.67 2.49 27.02
CA PRO A 484 -10.40 3.35 27.98
C PRO A 484 -11.94 3.33 27.83
N ASN A 485 -12.47 2.77 26.74
CA ASN A 485 -13.91 2.67 26.48
C ASN A 485 -14.37 1.23 26.25
N TYR A 486 -13.63 0.24 26.76
CA TYR A 486 -13.91 -1.18 26.53
C TYR A 486 -15.33 -1.58 26.95
N GLU A 487 -15.72 -1.28 28.20
CA GLU A 487 -17.05 -1.60 28.75
C GLU A 487 -18.18 -0.94 27.94
N LYS A 488 -17.97 0.30 27.49
CA LYS A 488 -18.93 1.03 26.66
C LYS A 488 -19.24 0.27 25.38
N TYR A 489 -18.23 -0.31 24.72
CA TYR A 489 -18.43 -1.06 23.49
C TYR A 489 -19.05 -2.44 23.74
N LEU A 490 -18.76 -3.08 24.87
CA LEU A 490 -19.43 -4.34 25.26
C LEU A 490 -20.94 -4.17 25.49
N ASN A 491 -21.42 -2.97 25.82
CA ASN A 491 -22.86 -2.72 25.89
C ASN A 491 -23.55 -2.71 24.51
N GLN A 492 -22.81 -2.46 23.43
CA GLN A 492 -23.33 -2.43 22.07
C GLN A 492 -23.06 -3.75 21.30
N PHE A 493 -22.01 -4.48 21.66
CA PHE A 493 -21.58 -5.69 20.97
C PHE A 493 -21.58 -6.91 21.90
N SER A 494 -22.13 -8.01 21.42
CA SER A 494 -22.25 -9.28 22.16
C SER A 494 -20.99 -10.15 22.13
N LYS A 495 -19.96 -9.79 21.36
CA LYS A 495 -18.70 -10.54 21.24
C LYS A 495 -17.50 -9.60 21.07
N VAL A 496 -16.36 -10.06 21.56
CA VAL A 496 -15.06 -9.42 21.38
C VAL A 496 -14.00 -10.46 21.02
N CYS A 497 -13.12 -10.11 20.09
CA CYS A 497 -11.97 -10.91 19.69
C CYS A 497 -10.70 -10.05 19.77
N THR A 498 -9.67 -10.54 20.44
CA THR A 498 -8.35 -9.93 20.43
C THR A 498 -7.59 -10.41 19.20
N VAL A 499 -7.22 -9.48 18.34
CA VAL A 499 -6.37 -9.73 17.17
C VAL A 499 -4.93 -9.46 17.56
N ASN A 500 -4.07 -10.46 17.37
CA ASN A 500 -2.64 -10.37 17.63
C ASN A 500 -1.86 -10.81 16.37
N GLY A 501 -0.63 -10.32 16.20
CA GLY A 501 0.20 -10.63 15.02
C GLY A 501 0.62 -9.35 14.28
N SER A 502 0.55 -9.36 12.94
CA SER A 502 0.93 -8.20 12.11
C SER A 502 0.12 -6.95 12.44
N ILE A 503 -1.16 -7.12 12.79
CA ILE A 503 -2.01 -6.06 13.34
C ILE A 503 -2.40 -6.45 14.77
N LYS A 504 -2.58 -5.44 15.63
CA LYS A 504 -2.95 -5.66 17.04
C LYS A 504 -4.16 -4.80 17.39
N GLY A 505 -5.16 -5.40 18.02
CA GLY A 505 -6.36 -4.67 18.41
C GLY A 505 -7.44 -5.56 19.00
N LYS A 506 -8.58 -4.95 19.34
CA LYS A 506 -9.81 -5.66 19.71
C LYS A 506 -10.90 -5.40 18.68
N VAL A 507 -11.56 -6.46 18.24
CA VAL A 507 -12.67 -6.43 17.31
C VAL A 507 -13.95 -6.77 18.05
N PHE A 508 -14.91 -5.86 18.03
CA PHE A 508 -16.23 -5.97 18.63
C PHE A 508 -17.27 -6.20 17.54
N PHE A 509 -18.15 -7.18 17.76
CA PHE A 509 -19.13 -7.63 16.76
C PHE A 509 -20.29 -8.41 17.40
N ASN A 510 -21.35 -8.68 16.63
CA ASN A 510 -22.50 -9.45 17.10
C ASN A 510 -22.56 -10.86 16.48
N HIS A 511 -22.34 -10.96 15.17
CA HIS A 511 -22.40 -12.21 14.42
C HIS A 511 -21.01 -12.62 13.92
N PRO A 512 -20.69 -13.94 13.85
CA PRO A 512 -19.41 -14.39 13.30
C PRO A 512 -19.13 -13.86 11.89
N GLN A 513 -20.17 -13.64 11.09
CA GLN A 513 -20.04 -13.06 9.75
C GLN A 513 -19.52 -11.61 9.79
N ASP A 514 -19.85 -10.84 10.83
CA ASP A 514 -19.40 -9.45 10.98
C ASP A 514 -17.87 -9.43 11.19
N PHE A 515 -17.34 -10.36 12.01
CA PHE A 515 -15.89 -10.57 12.15
C PHE A 515 -15.22 -10.94 10.81
N ILE A 516 -15.84 -11.82 10.02
CA ILE A 516 -15.35 -12.16 8.68
C ILE A 516 -15.36 -10.93 7.76
N ASN A 517 -16.39 -10.09 7.85
CA ASN A 517 -16.51 -8.89 7.03
C ASN A 517 -15.39 -7.88 7.32
N ILE A 518 -15.06 -7.64 8.60
CA ILE A 518 -13.95 -6.75 8.97
C ILE A 518 -12.57 -7.37 8.69
N LYS A 519 -12.42 -8.70 8.84
CA LYS A 519 -11.16 -9.43 8.54
C LYS A 519 -10.66 -9.16 7.12
N ARG A 520 -11.57 -9.03 6.14
CA ARG A 520 -11.24 -8.75 4.73
C ARG A 520 -10.46 -7.45 4.53
N TYR A 521 -10.56 -6.50 5.47
CA TYR A 521 -9.86 -5.22 5.44
C TYR A 521 -8.50 -5.25 6.16
N PHE A 522 -8.14 -6.35 6.82
CA PHE A 522 -6.88 -6.45 7.57
C PHE A 522 -5.64 -6.19 6.72
N PRO A 523 -5.52 -6.68 5.48
CA PRO A 523 -4.39 -6.33 4.62
C PRO A 523 -4.28 -4.82 4.35
N ASP A 524 -5.40 -4.15 4.05
CA ASP A 524 -5.41 -2.70 3.80
C ASP A 524 -5.06 -1.90 5.07
N ILE A 525 -5.52 -2.37 6.24
CA ILE A 525 -5.21 -1.77 7.54
C ILE A 525 -3.72 -1.94 7.85
N GLU A 526 -3.15 -3.12 7.59
CA GLU A 526 -1.70 -3.39 7.74
C GLU A 526 -0.87 -2.51 6.79
N GLU A 527 -1.27 -2.38 5.53
CA GLU A 527 -0.59 -1.52 4.53
C GLU A 527 -0.66 -0.04 4.95
N MET A 528 -1.82 0.43 5.39
CA MET A 528 -1.97 1.78 5.95
C MET A 528 -1.07 1.96 7.17
N ALA A 529 -0.88 0.87 7.94
CA ALA A 529 -0.17 0.90 9.20
C ALA A 529 1.33 0.97 9.09
N PHE A 530 1.89 0.00 8.41
CA PHE A 530 3.33 -0.20 8.31
C PHE A 530 3.87 0.31 6.98
N GLY A 531 3.01 0.68 6.02
CA GLY A 531 3.41 0.94 4.63
C GLY A 531 4.16 -0.24 4.04
N ARG A 532 3.69 -1.46 4.31
CA ARG A 532 4.22 -2.74 3.83
C ARG A 532 3.24 -3.39 2.87
#